data_AF-A0A7C7XLF5-F1
#
_entry.id   AF-A0A7C7XLF5-F1
#
_cell.length_a   1.000
_cell.length_b   1.000
_cell.length_c   1.000
_cell.angle_alpha   90.00
_cell.angle_beta   90.00
_cell.angle_gamma   90.00
#
_symmetry.space_group_name_H-M   'P 1'
#
loop_
_entity.id
_entity.type
_entity.pdbx_description
1 polymer ?
#
loop_
_entity_poly.entity_id
_entity_poly.type
_entity_poly.pdbx_seq_one_letter_code
_entity_poly.pdbx_strand_id
1 'polypeptide(L)'
;MEPNFDALQLIAELALGIVGFSAILIGLSRSSDGFSAPDNFRIQLLTYSAFGAMFGSILPFAIFSDQNLELAWVISCWIICFYSVVGLLVFPKRMLLLRKQGHKEIFPIKLYFFQTGILSTIFILSGLMIIGYLTELTNIYIVCLILFLLQSTVAFIRTMFVRVN
;
A
#
# COMPACT_ATOMS: atom_id res chain seq x y z
N MET A 1 12.32 -2.40 -21.42
CA MET A 1 10.91 -2.86 -21.51
C MET A 1 10.01 -1.68 -21.23
N GLU A 2 8.96 -1.50 -22.02
CA GLU A 2 7.98 -0.45 -21.74
C GLU A 2 7.01 -0.88 -20.64
N PRO A 3 6.53 0.06 -19.80
CA PRO A 3 5.44 -0.19 -18.86
C PRO A 3 4.13 -0.46 -19.60
N ASN A 4 3.26 -1.28 -19.00
CA ASN A 4 1.88 -1.40 -19.46
C ASN A 4 1.07 -0.24 -18.88
N PHE A 5 0.97 0.86 -19.64
CA PHE A 5 0.31 2.07 -19.19
C PHE A 5 -1.19 1.89 -18.94
N ASP A 6 -1.89 1.06 -19.72
CA ASP A 6 -3.32 0.78 -19.51
C ASP A 6 -3.57 0.14 -18.14
N ALA A 7 -2.74 -0.84 -17.77
CA ALA A 7 -2.82 -1.50 -16.47
C ALA A 7 -2.51 -0.52 -15.33
N LEU A 8 -1.49 0.32 -15.49
CA LEU A 8 -1.11 1.33 -14.50
C LEU A 8 -2.21 2.38 -14.31
N GLN A 9 -2.83 2.85 -15.40
CA GLN A 9 -3.94 3.77 -15.33
C GLN A 9 -5.10 3.18 -14.52
N LEU A 10 -5.50 1.93 -14.82
CA LEU A 10 -6.58 1.26 -14.10
C LEU A 10 -6.27 1.15 -12.60
N ILE A 11 -5.04 0.79 -12.23
CA ILE A 11 -4.64 0.70 -10.81
C ILE A 11 -4.68 2.07 -10.15
N ALA A 12 -4.22 3.12 -10.84
CA ALA A 12 -4.26 4.49 -10.33
C ALA A 12 -5.71 4.95 -10.07
N GLU A 13 -6.63 4.68 -11.01
CA GLU A 13 -8.05 5.03 -10.88
C GLU A 13 -8.71 4.29 -9.71
N LEU A 14 -8.46 2.99 -9.57
CA LEU A 14 -8.98 2.19 -8.45
C LEU A 14 -8.42 2.69 -7.10
N ALA A 15 -7.11 2.93 -7.03
CA ALA A 15 -6.46 3.43 -5.83
C ALA A 15 -6.98 4.83 -5.45
N LEU A 16 -7.16 5.71 -6.43
CA LEU A 16 -7.75 7.04 -6.24
C LEU A 16 -9.18 6.94 -5.70
N GLY A 17 -10.00 6.02 -6.23
CA GLY A 17 -11.34 5.73 -5.72
C GLY A 17 -11.30 5.34 -4.23
N ILE A 18 -10.42 4.40 -3.85
CA ILE A 18 -10.25 3.99 -2.45
C ILE A 18 -9.83 5.17 -1.57
N VAL A 19 -8.84 5.98 -1.99
CA VAL A 19 -8.42 7.18 -1.24
C VAL A 19 -9.58 8.17 -1.09
N GLY A 20 -10.31 8.45 -2.17
CA GLY A 20 -11.45 9.37 -2.16
C GLY A 20 -12.56 8.92 -1.20
N PHE A 21 -12.97 7.66 -1.26
CA PHE A 21 -13.94 7.12 -0.31
C PHE A 21 -13.42 7.13 1.13
N SER A 22 -12.14 6.83 1.34
CA SER A 22 -11.51 6.90 2.66
C SER A 22 -11.58 8.32 3.23
N ALA A 23 -11.31 9.34 2.41
CA ALA A 23 -11.42 10.74 2.82
C ALA A 23 -12.84 11.13 3.22
N ILE A 24 -13.86 10.63 2.51
CA ILE A 24 -15.27 10.83 2.88
C ILE A 24 -15.55 10.23 4.27
N LEU A 25 -15.10 9.01 4.53
CA LEU A 25 -15.30 8.36 5.84
C LEU A 25 -14.63 9.13 6.98
N ILE A 26 -13.42 9.61 6.73
CA ILE A 26 -12.68 10.45 7.68
C ILE A 26 -13.46 11.75 7.94
N GLY A 27 -13.95 12.40 6.89
CA GLY A 27 -14.71 13.66 7.00
C GLY A 27 -16.09 13.52 7.65
N LEU A 28 -16.75 12.37 7.48
CA LEU A 28 -18.04 12.06 8.11
C LEU A 28 -17.92 11.60 9.56
N SER A 29 -16.76 11.08 9.96
CA SER A 29 -16.44 10.70 11.34
C SER A 29 -16.20 11.94 12.22
N ARG A 30 -17.19 12.83 12.32
CA ARG A 30 -17.17 14.01 13.18
C ARG A 30 -17.44 13.61 14.65
N SER A 31 -16.44 13.07 15.34
CA SER A 31 -16.41 13.07 16.81
C SER A 31 -15.63 14.30 17.29
N SER A 32 -16.08 14.93 18.37
CA SER A 32 -15.36 16.04 19.03
C SER A 32 -13.99 15.63 19.57
N ASP A 33 -13.83 14.33 19.84
CA ASP A 33 -12.68 13.76 20.54
C ASP A 33 -11.63 13.17 19.56
N GLY A 34 -11.87 13.27 18.25
CA GLY A 34 -11.01 12.71 17.21
C GLY A 34 -11.09 11.18 17.07
N PHE A 35 -10.17 10.61 16.30
CA PHE A 35 -10.11 9.16 16.07
C PHE A 35 -9.47 8.42 17.23
N SER A 36 -10.06 7.27 17.60
CA SER A 36 -9.42 6.31 18.50
C SER A 36 -8.07 5.85 17.93
N ALA A 37 -7.14 5.42 18.80
CA ALA A 37 -5.84 4.91 18.34
C ALA A 37 -5.95 3.73 17.34
N PRO A 38 -6.89 2.77 17.52
CA PRO A 38 -7.20 1.75 16.51
C PRO A 38 -7.66 2.32 15.16
N ASP A 39 -8.57 3.28 15.16
CA ASP A 39 -9.12 3.83 13.92
C ASP A 39 -8.09 4.67 13.17
N ASN A 40 -7.30 5.46 13.89
CA ASN A 40 -6.19 6.21 13.31
C ASN A 40 -5.17 5.25 12.66
N PHE A 41 -4.84 4.12 13.30
CA PHE A 41 -3.96 3.12 12.67
C PHE A 41 -4.55 2.56 11.37
N ARG A 42 -5.85 2.25 11.35
CA ARG A 42 -6.53 1.66 10.18
C ARG A 42 -6.61 2.63 9.02
N ILE A 43 -6.95 3.89 9.31
CA ILE A 43 -6.95 4.97 8.33
C ILE A 43 -5.54 5.14 7.75
N GLN A 44 -4.52 5.21 8.61
CA GLN A 44 -3.14 5.36 8.13
C GLN A 44 -2.69 4.18 7.28
N LEU A 45 -3.01 2.94 7.67
CA LEU A 45 -2.67 1.75 6.89
C LEU A 45 -3.35 1.76 5.52
N LEU A 46 -4.64 2.05 5.50
CA LEU A 46 -5.47 2.18 4.31
C LEU A 46 -4.88 3.22 3.35
N THR A 47 -4.73 4.46 3.84
CA THR A 47 -4.22 5.59 3.07
C THR A 47 -2.80 5.35 2.58
N TYR A 48 -1.95 4.71 3.40
CA TYR A 48 -0.59 4.33 3.00
C TYR A 48 -0.60 3.37 1.81
N SER A 49 -1.29 2.23 1.94
CA SER A 49 -1.32 1.26 0.83
C SER A 49 -1.99 1.82 -0.43
N ALA A 50 -3.04 2.63 -0.29
CA ALA A 50 -3.75 3.20 -1.42
C ALA A 50 -2.88 4.26 -2.14
N PHE A 51 -2.16 5.11 -1.40
CA PHE A 51 -1.21 6.04 -2.01
C PHE A 51 0.00 5.32 -2.62
N GLY A 52 0.49 4.24 -2.00
CA GLY A 52 1.53 3.39 -2.60
C GLY A 52 1.12 2.86 -3.97
N ALA A 53 -0.11 2.33 -4.09
CA ALA A 53 -0.66 1.89 -5.38
C ALA A 53 -0.86 3.06 -6.35
N MET A 54 -1.45 4.17 -5.91
CA MET A 54 -1.74 5.33 -6.76
C MET A 54 -0.47 5.98 -7.32
N PHE A 55 0.44 6.43 -6.44
CA PHE A 55 1.66 7.10 -6.87
C PHE A 55 2.63 6.16 -7.58
N GLY A 56 2.70 4.90 -7.14
CA GLY A 56 3.47 3.88 -7.87
C GLY A 56 2.94 3.65 -9.27
N SER A 57 1.63 3.75 -9.49
CA SER A 57 1.06 3.60 -10.84
C SER A 57 1.26 4.84 -11.72
N ILE A 58 1.24 6.04 -11.13
CA ILE A 58 1.41 7.31 -11.86
C ILE A 58 2.89 7.55 -12.19
N LEU A 59 3.82 7.13 -11.33
CA LEU A 59 5.24 7.41 -11.47
C LEU A 59 5.79 7.03 -12.86
N PRO A 60 5.50 5.84 -13.44
CA PRO A 60 5.98 5.50 -14.76
C PRO A 60 5.55 6.48 -15.87
N PHE A 61 4.36 7.08 -15.79
CA PHE A 61 3.91 8.08 -16.77
C PHE A 61 4.76 9.36 -16.74
N ALA A 62 5.36 9.68 -15.60
CA ALA A 62 6.15 10.91 -15.44
C ALA A 62 7.62 10.73 -15.83
N ILE A 63 8.17 9.53 -15.68
CA ILE A 63 9.63 9.30 -15.78
C ILE A 63 10.05 8.46 -16.99
N PHE A 64 9.15 7.67 -17.58
CA PHE A 64 9.49 6.92 -18.79
C PHE A 64 9.49 7.85 -20.00
N SER A 65 10.65 7.97 -20.62
CA SER A 65 10.86 8.64 -21.91
C SER A 65 11.74 7.75 -22.78
N ASP A 66 11.67 7.92 -24.10
CA ASP A 66 12.36 7.08 -25.09
C ASP A 66 13.88 7.02 -24.92
N GLN A 67 14.47 7.96 -24.17
CA GLN A 67 15.92 8.10 -24.05
C GLN A 67 16.54 7.24 -22.95
N ASN A 68 15.84 6.89 -21.86
CA ASN A 68 16.46 6.25 -20.69
C ASN A 68 15.52 5.29 -19.91
N LEU A 69 15.08 4.22 -20.56
CA LEU A 69 14.17 3.22 -19.97
C LEU A 69 14.76 2.50 -18.75
N GLU A 70 16.05 2.17 -18.75
CA GLU A 70 16.70 1.44 -17.65
C GLU A 70 16.72 2.25 -16.35
N LEU A 71 17.09 3.53 -16.45
CA LEU A 71 17.13 4.44 -15.31
C LEU A 71 15.73 4.64 -14.71
N ALA A 72 14.70 4.76 -15.57
CA ALA A 72 13.31 4.87 -15.13
C ALA A 72 12.84 3.64 -14.34
N TRP A 73 13.24 2.42 -14.75
CA TRP A 73 12.97 1.20 -14.00
C TRP A 73 13.69 1.17 -12.65
N VAL A 74 14.97 1.53 -12.62
CA VAL A 74 15.76 1.59 -11.38
C VAL A 74 15.09 2.53 -10.38
N ILE A 75 14.70 3.74 -10.80
CA ILE A 75 13.97 4.70 -9.95
C ILE A 75 12.66 4.10 -9.44
N SER A 76 11.86 3.50 -10.32
CA SER A 76 10.56 2.92 -9.97
C SER A 76 10.69 1.82 -8.93
N CYS A 77 11.63 0.90 -9.12
CA CYS A 77 11.88 -0.21 -8.21
C CYS A 77 12.41 0.26 -6.85
N TRP A 78 13.32 1.25 -6.84
CA TRP A 78 13.83 1.83 -5.59
C TRP A 78 12.76 2.54 -4.78
N ILE A 79 11.87 3.31 -5.44
CA ILE A 79 10.78 4.00 -4.76
C ILE A 79 9.83 3.00 -4.10
N ILE A 80 9.40 1.95 -4.82
CA ILE A 80 8.55 0.89 -4.23
C ILE A 80 9.27 0.16 -3.11
N CYS A 81 10.55 -0.15 -3.28
CA CYS A 81 11.34 -0.84 -2.27
C CYS A 81 11.42 -0.01 -0.98
N PHE A 82 11.84 1.26 -1.08
CA PHE A 82 11.91 2.15 0.06
C PHE A 82 10.54 2.35 0.74
N TYR A 83 9.49 2.52 -0.06
CA TYR A 83 8.13 2.61 0.44
C TYR A 83 7.70 1.34 1.18
N SER A 84 8.02 0.15 0.68
CA SER A 84 7.70 -1.10 1.38
C SER A 84 8.45 -1.24 2.71
N VAL A 85 9.73 -0.82 2.77
CA VAL A 85 10.55 -0.85 4.00
C VAL A 85 9.96 0.07 5.08
N VAL A 86 9.59 1.30 4.74
CA VAL A 86 8.96 2.23 5.68
C VAL A 86 7.68 1.61 6.26
N GLY A 87 6.88 0.96 5.42
CA GLY A 87 5.67 0.27 5.84
C GLY A 87 5.95 -0.87 6.83
N LEU A 88 6.95 -1.70 6.53
CA LEU A 88 7.38 -2.82 7.39
C LEU A 88 7.94 -2.36 8.74
N LEU A 89 8.60 -1.21 8.79
CA LEU A 89 9.15 -0.68 10.03
C LEU A 89 8.07 -0.11 10.96
N VAL A 90 7.01 0.47 10.39
CA VAL A 90 5.98 1.21 11.15
C VAL A 90 4.77 0.32 11.51
N PHE A 91 4.13 -0.30 10.52
CA PHE A 91 2.81 -0.92 10.73
C PHE A 91 2.83 -2.19 11.59
N PRO A 92 3.72 -3.16 11.38
CA PRO A 92 3.78 -4.38 12.20
C PRO A 92 3.99 -4.07 13.68
N LYS A 93 4.93 -3.17 14.01
CA LYS A 93 5.23 -2.75 15.39
C LYS A 93 4.02 -2.10 16.04
N ARG A 94 3.37 -1.17 15.32
CA ARG A 94 2.21 -0.44 15.85
C ARG A 94 0.99 -1.33 16.02
N MET A 95 0.76 -2.28 15.12
CA MET A 95 -0.31 -3.26 15.23
C MET A 95 -0.14 -4.17 16.45
N LEU A 96 1.08 -4.66 16.71
CA LEU A 96 1.38 -5.47 17.89
C LEU A 96 1.22 -4.68 19.19
N LEU A 97 1.56 -3.39 19.18
CA LEU A 97 1.38 -2.50 20.31
C LEU A 97 -0.12 -2.31 20.64
N LEU A 98 -0.94 -2.00 19.63
CA LEU A 98 -2.40 -1.86 19.80
C LEU A 98 -3.05 -3.16 20.29
N ARG A 99 -2.55 -4.31 19.82
CA ARG A 99 -2.98 -5.62 20.31
C ARG A 99 -2.63 -5.84 21.78
N LYS A 100 -1.46 -5.38 22.25
CA LYS A 100 -1.07 -5.45 23.67
C LYS A 100 -1.90 -4.52 24.55
N GLN A 101 -2.39 -3.41 24.01
CA GLN A 101 -3.25 -2.43 24.70
C GLN A 101 -4.71 -2.90 24.87
N GLY A 102 -5.06 -4.12 24.43
CA GLY A 102 -6.39 -4.70 24.65
C GLY A 102 -7.24 -4.86 23.39
N HIS A 103 -6.83 -4.29 22.24
CA HIS A 103 -7.59 -4.34 21.00
C HIS A 103 -7.40 -5.66 20.20
N LYS A 104 -7.36 -6.80 20.88
CA LYS A 104 -7.09 -8.12 20.26
C LYS A 104 -8.15 -8.56 19.27
N GLU A 105 -9.41 -8.20 19.50
CA GLU A 105 -10.55 -8.54 18.64
C GLU A 105 -10.52 -7.73 17.33
N ILE A 106 -10.14 -6.46 17.42
CA ILE A 106 -10.00 -5.57 16.25
C ILE A 106 -8.76 -5.97 15.44
N PHE A 107 -7.66 -6.37 16.09
CA PHE A 107 -6.41 -6.75 15.43
C PHE A 107 -6.08 -8.23 15.63
N PRO A 108 -6.78 -9.17 14.94
CA PRO A 108 -6.48 -10.59 15.01
C PRO A 108 -5.10 -10.88 14.40
N ILE A 109 -4.43 -11.91 14.90
CA ILE A 109 -3.07 -12.25 14.46
C ILE A 109 -3.02 -12.64 12.97
N LYS A 110 -4.11 -13.19 12.44
CA LYS A 110 -4.27 -13.49 11.01
C LYS A 110 -4.12 -12.23 10.15
N LEU A 111 -4.70 -11.10 10.59
CA LEU A 111 -4.57 -9.83 9.89
C LEU A 111 -3.12 -9.32 9.95
N TYR A 112 -2.44 -9.50 11.07
CA TYR A 112 -1.03 -9.10 11.21
C TYR A 112 -0.14 -9.81 10.18
N PHE A 113 -0.29 -11.13 10.06
CA PHE A 113 0.44 -11.92 9.07
C PHE A 113 0.07 -11.55 7.64
N PHE A 114 -1.21 -11.29 7.37
CA PHE A 114 -1.64 -10.85 6.04
C PHE A 114 -1.01 -9.51 5.63
N GLN A 115 -1.12 -8.50 6.48
CA GLN A 115 -0.63 -7.14 6.20
C GLN A 115 0.89 -7.09 6.12
N THR A 116 1.58 -7.73 7.07
CA THR A 116 3.04 -7.80 7.06
C THR A 116 3.54 -8.66 5.91
N GLY A 117 2.83 -9.74 5.58
CA GLY A 117 3.16 -10.65 4.49
C GLY A 117 3.11 -9.95 3.14
N ILE A 118 2.06 -9.16 2.87
CA ILE A 118 1.98 -8.37 1.63
C ILE A 118 3.16 -7.41 1.50
N LEU A 119 3.43 -6.59 2.52
CA LEU A 119 4.55 -5.64 2.49
C LEU A 119 5.91 -6.33 2.35
N SER A 120 6.09 -7.49 3.00
CA SER A 120 7.31 -8.29 2.89
C SER A 120 7.50 -8.85 1.48
N THR A 121 6.43 -9.34 0.87
CA THR A 121 6.45 -9.81 -0.53
C THR A 121 6.83 -8.68 -1.48
N ILE A 122 6.23 -7.50 -1.33
CA ILE A 122 6.58 -6.33 -2.15
C ILE A 122 8.05 -5.95 -1.98
N PHE A 123 8.55 -5.93 -0.74
CA PHE A 123 9.95 -5.65 -0.45
C PHE A 123 10.90 -6.66 -1.12
N ILE A 124 10.61 -7.95 -1.01
CA ILE A 124 11.42 -9.01 -1.61
C ILE A 124 11.38 -8.90 -3.14
N LEU A 125 10.20 -8.76 -3.75
CA LEU A 125 10.07 -8.63 -5.21
C LEU A 125 10.80 -7.40 -5.73
N SER A 126 10.63 -6.25 -5.09
CA SER A 126 11.33 -5.02 -5.48
C SER A 126 12.84 -5.09 -5.29
N GLY A 127 13.32 -5.71 -4.20
CA GLY A 127 14.75 -5.97 -4.00
C GLY A 127 15.34 -6.89 -5.07
N LEU A 128 14.63 -7.97 -5.42
CA LEU A 128 15.05 -8.88 -6.48
C LEU A 128 15.06 -8.23 -7.87
N MET A 129 14.13 -7.30 -8.13
CA MET A 129 14.15 -6.48 -9.35
C MET A 129 15.38 -5.55 -9.39
N ILE A 130 15.75 -4.92 -8.27
CA ILE A 130 16.92 -4.03 -8.19
C ILE A 130 18.24 -4.80 -8.41
N ILE A 131 18.36 -6.01 -7.86
CA ILE A 131 19.56 -6.86 -8.00
C ILE A 131 19.66 -7.45 -9.43
N GLY A 132 18.59 -7.34 -10.24
CA GLY A 132 18.56 -7.85 -11.60
C GLY A 132 18.30 -9.37 -11.70
N TYR A 133 17.83 -10.00 -10.61
CA TYR A 133 17.46 -11.42 -10.64
C TYR A 133 16.15 -11.66 -11.39
N LEU A 134 15.25 -10.68 -11.39
CA LEU A 134 13.96 -10.73 -12.07
C LEU A 134 14.01 -9.89 -13.35
N THR A 135 13.77 -10.53 -14.49
CA THR A 135 13.82 -9.89 -15.81
C THR A 135 12.49 -9.24 -16.20
N GLU A 136 11.35 -9.83 -15.82
CA GLU A 136 10.00 -9.37 -16.18
C GLU A 136 9.52 -8.15 -15.34
N LEU A 137 10.26 -7.04 -15.41
CA LEU A 137 10.05 -5.85 -14.57
C LEU A 137 8.62 -5.31 -14.64
N THR A 138 8.06 -5.14 -15.85
CA THR A 138 6.72 -4.59 -16.03
C THR A 138 5.66 -5.40 -15.29
N ASN A 139 5.65 -6.71 -15.46
CA ASN A 139 4.65 -7.59 -14.88
C ASN A 139 4.79 -7.66 -13.35
N ILE A 140 6.02 -7.76 -12.85
CA ILE A 140 6.30 -7.89 -11.42
C ILE A 140 6.03 -6.57 -10.68
N TYR A 141 6.30 -5.43 -11.33
CA TYR A 141 5.93 -4.11 -10.83
C TYR A 141 4.42 -3.97 -10.66
N ILE A 142 3.65 -4.37 -11.68
CA ILE A 142 2.18 -4.39 -11.62
C ILE A 142 1.68 -5.28 -10.49
N VAL A 143 2.28 -6.47 -10.31
CA VAL A 143 1.96 -7.36 -9.18
C VAL A 143 2.19 -6.66 -7.84
N CYS A 144 3.28 -5.92 -7.67
CA CYS A 144 3.54 -5.15 -6.45
C CYS A 144 2.45 -4.09 -6.18
N LEU A 145 1.99 -3.41 -7.23
CA LEU A 145 0.94 -2.41 -7.12
C LEU A 145 -0.44 -3.04 -6.82
N ILE A 146 -0.75 -4.17 -7.42
CA ILE A 146 -1.96 -4.95 -7.11
C ILE A 146 -1.93 -5.43 -5.66
N LEU A 147 -0.77 -5.82 -5.14
CA LEU A 147 -0.61 -6.20 -3.74
C LEU A 147 -0.89 -5.02 -2.79
N PHE A 148 -0.41 -3.81 -3.11
CA PHE A 148 -0.79 -2.60 -2.37
C PHE A 148 -2.30 -2.33 -2.45
N LEU A 149 -2.90 -2.49 -3.64
CA LEU A 149 -4.33 -2.28 -3.84
C LEU A 149 -5.17 -3.30 -3.04
N LEU A 150 -4.79 -4.57 -3.04
CA LEU A 150 -5.40 -5.63 -2.24
C LEU A 150 -5.33 -5.29 -0.74
N GLN A 151 -4.16 -4.85 -0.28
CA GLN A 151 -3.94 -4.44 1.10
C GLN A 151 -4.87 -3.27 1.49
N SER A 152 -4.97 -2.24 0.64
CA SER A 152 -5.85 -1.09 0.86
C SER A 152 -7.33 -1.50 0.86
N THR A 153 -7.73 -2.40 -0.02
CA THR A 153 -9.11 -2.89 -0.12
C THR A 153 -9.52 -3.61 1.15
N VAL A 154 -8.67 -4.52 1.66
CA VAL A 154 -8.93 -5.21 2.93
C VAL A 154 -8.96 -4.21 4.09
N ALA A 155 -8.05 -3.25 4.13
CA ALA A 155 -8.04 -2.20 5.16
C ALA A 155 -9.33 -1.36 5.11
N PHE A 156 -9.79 -0.98 3.92
CA PHE A 156 -11.03 -0.23 3.70
C PHE A 156 -12.27 -1.00 4.19
N ILE A 157 -12.45 -2.24 3.72
CA ILE A 157 -13.55 -3.11 4.13
C ILE A 157 -13.56 -3.24 5.64
N ARG A 158 -12.39 -3.50 6.24
CA ARG A 158 -12.31 -3.61 7.68
C ARG A 158 -12.75 -2.31 8.32
N THR A 159 -12.17 -1.16 7.97
CA THR A 159 -12.52 0.17 8.51
C THR A 159 -14.03 0.43 8.47
N MET A 160 -14.70 0.05 7.39
CA MET A 160 -16.14 0.20 7.23
C MET A 160 -16.99 -0.73 8.10
N PHE A 161 -16.66 -2.02 8.12
CA PHE A 161 -17.57 -3.04 8.66
C PHE A 161 -17.24 -3.50 10.08
N VAL A 162 -15.98 -3.34 10.53
CA VAL A 162 -15.59 -3.71 11.89
C VAL A 162 -15.52 -2.46 12.75
N ARG A 163 -16.60 -2.19 13.48
CA ARG A 163 -16.65 -1.07 14.43
C ARG A 163 -15.90 -1.40 15.71
N VAL A 164 -15.26 -0.38 16.28
CA VAL A 164 -14.74 -0.41 17.65
C VAL A 164 -15.97 -0.24 18.54
N ASN A 165 -16.36 -1.29 19.27
CA ASN A 165 -17.38 -1.21 20.31
C ASN A 165 -16.78 -0.62 21.59
#